data_AF-A0A1B6GRS1-F1
#
_entry.id   AF-A0A1B6GRS1-F1
#
_cell.length_a   1.000
_cell.length_b   1.000
_cell.length_c   1.000
_cell.angle_alpha   90.00
_cell.angle_beta   90.00
_cell.angle_gamma   90.00
#
_symmetry.space_group_name_H-M   'P 1'
#
loop_
_entity.id
_entity.type
_entity.pdbx_description
1 polymer ?
#
loop_
_entity_poly.entity_id
_entity_poly.type
_entity_poly.pdbx_seq_one_letter_code
_entity_poly.pdbx_strand_id
1 'polypeptide(L)'
;LAPPPRSPINNAFQDTSPRFNPFDKTQEIPAQVSDNIFAQAVLPGEGEKTLERTDSQETPPTPLFDEDVSQPLEPFPRLHYVGSGWEMQLRQPNKKKITGQRFWKKVFIKLVYQGENPVLQLFNNKDDKDPFQELPLQPCYSVSDIGAQQYDNFGKIFTVKLQFIFYKERPGVRPG
;
A
#
# COMPACT_ATOMS: atom_id res chain seq x y z
N LEU A 1 43.95 7.73 -20.94
CA LEU A 1 42.88 8.24 -20.05
C LEU A 1 42.84 7.35 -18.82
N ALA A 2 43.23 7.87 -17.66
CA ALA A 2 43.23 7.13 -16.40
C ALA A 2 41.82 7.11 -15.76
N PRO A 3 41.44 6.06 -14.99
CA PRO A 3 40.14 5.99 -14.34
C PRO A 3 40.03 7.00 -13.18
N PRO A 4 38.82 7.44 -12.84
CA PRO A 4 38.62 8.45 -11.80
C PRO A 4 38.93 7.88 -10.41
N PRO A 5 39.38 8.73 -9.46
CA PRO A 5 39.72 8.32 -8.10
C PRO A 5 38.46 7.89 -7.33
N ARG A 6 38.63 6.91 -6.42
CA ARG A 6 37.56 6.44 -5.52
C ARG A 6 37.16 7.57 -4.56
N SER A 7 35.86 7.76 -4.41
CA SER A 7 35.28 8.67 -3.42
C SER A 7 35.61 8.23 -1.99
N PRO A 8 35.79 9.16 -1.03
CA PRO A 8 36.06 8.80 0.37
C PRO A 8 34.86 8.07 0.98
N ILE A 9 35.15 7.03 1.78
CA ILE A 9 34.15 6.35 2.60
C ILE A 9 33.77 7.30 3.74
N ASN A 10 32.53 7.79 3.72
CA ASN A 10 31.98 8.62 4.78
C ASN A 10 31.53 7.69 5.91
N ASN A 11 32.26 7.66 7.04
CA ASN A 11 31.91 6.90 8.26
C ASN A 11 30.78 7.59 9.05
N ALA A 12 29.67 7.91 8.38
CA ALA A 12 28.56 8.69 8.95
C ALA A 12 27.53 7.85 9.75
N PHE A 13 27.79 6.56 9.98
CA PHE A 13 26.92 5.70 10.78
C PHE A 13 27.77 4.82 11.70
N GLN A 14 28.32 5.41 12.76
CA GLN A 14 28.65 4.65 13.97
C GLN A 14 27.43 4.67 14.88
N ASP A 15 26.62 3.61 14.78
CA ASP A 15 25.58 3.30 15.74
C ASP A 15 26.27 2.79 17.02
N THR A 16 26.35 3.63 18.04
CA THR A 16 26.93 3.30 19.35
C THR A 16 25.89 2.73 20.32
N SER A 17 24.69 2.39 19.85
CA SER A 17 23.71 1.73 20.70
C SER A 17 24.15 0.29 21.01
N PRO A 18 24.07 -0.15 22.28
CA PRO A 18 24.42 -1.52 22.63
C PRO A 18 23.47 -2.46 21.90
N ARG A 19 24.04 -3.24 20.97
CA ARG A 19 23.30 -4.20 20.15
C ARG A 19 22.83 -5.36 21.02
N PHE A 20 21.69 -5.18 21.66
CA PHE A 20 21.05 -6.22 22.46
C PHE A 20 20.40 -7.25 21.55
N ASN A 21 21.00 -8.44 21.47
CA ASN A 21 20.41 -9.58 20.78
C ASN A 21 19.90 -10.60 21.81
N PRO A 22 18.58 -10.79 21.95
CA PRO A 22 18.00 -11.62 23.02
C PRO A 22 18.20 -13.13 22.83
N PHE A 23 18.86 -13.57 21.76
CA PHE A 23 19.15 -14.98 21.50
C PHE A 23 20.61 -15.37 21.67
N ASP A 24 21.48 -14.41 22.05
CA ASP A 24 22.90 -14.69 22.25
C ASP A 24 23.14 -15.19 23.68
N LYS A 25 23.45 -16.48 23.83
CA LYS A 25 23.57 -17.16 25.14
C LYS A 25 24.96 -17.04 25.79
N THR A 26 25.77 -16.07 25.38
CA THR A 26 27.21 -16.07 25.71
C THR A 26 27.80 -14.72 26.15
N GLN A 27 27.01 -13.82 26.73
CA GLN A 27 27.59 -12.64 27.41
C GLN A 27 27.23 -12.58 28.89
N GLU A 28 28.28 -12.62 29.72
CA GLU A 28 28.25 -12.30 31.15
C GLU A 28 28.01 -10.79 31.33
N ILE A 29 26.99 -10.45 32.12
CA ILE A 29 26.63 -9.06 32.46
C ILE A 29 27.58 -8.55 33.55
N PRO A 30 28.28 -7.41 33.39
CA PRO A 30 29.05 -6.81 34.48
C PRO A 30 28.12 -6.35 35.61
N ALA A 31 28.39 -6.85 36.81
CA ALA A 31 27.62 -6.58 38.01
C ALA A 31 27.86 -5.16 38.55
N GLN A 32 27.27 -4.11 37.97
CA GLN A 32 27.10 -2.80 38.62
C GLN A 32 25.90 -2.00 38.08
N VAL A 33 24.69 -2.57 38.09
CA VAL A 33 23.43 -1.81 38.26
C VAL A 33 22.40 -2.75 38.90
N SER A 34 22.51 -2.99 40.19
CA SER A 34 21.48 -3.69 40.97
C SER A 34 21.14 -2.85 42.19
N ASP A 35 20.36 -1.79 41.98
CA ASP A 35 19.65 -1.17 43.08
C ASP A 35 18.52 -2.11 43.50
N ASN A 36 18.81 -2.76 44.63
CA ASN A 36 18.02 -3.70 45.38
C ASN A 36 16.62 -3.18 45.71
N ILE A 37 15.59 -3.72 45.05
CA ILE A 37 14.18 -3.56 45.46
C ILE A 37 13.62 -4.85 46.10
N PHE A 38 14.32 -5.99 46.03
CA PHE A 38 13.70 -7.30 46.34
C PHE A 38 14.30 -8.09 47.51
N ALA A 39 15.09 -7.49 48.40
CA ALA A 39 15.69 -8.23 49.51
C ALA A 39 15.72 -7.42 50.81
N GLN A 40 14.55 -7.22 51.42
CA GLN A 40 14.48 -6.93 52.86
C GLN A 40 13.20 -7.52 53.46
N ALA A 41 13.32 -8.74 53.99
CA ALA A 41 12.75 -9.15 55.27
C ALA A 41 13.00 -10.66 55.48
N VAL A 42 14.09 -11.00 56.19
CA VAL A 42 14.20 -12.26 56.91
C VAL A 42 13.90 -11.96 58.39
N LEU A 43 12.82 -12.59 58.86
CA LEU A 43 12.30 -12.93 60.21
C LEU A 43 13.09 -12.47 61.47
N PRO A 44 12.38 -12.13 62.57
CA PRO A 44 12.00 -13.17 63.55
C PRO A 44 10.63 -12.95 64.22
N GLY A 45 9.91 -14.04 64.54
CA GLY A 45 8.76 -13.98 65.45
C GLY A 45 7.75 -15.10 65.22
N GLU A 46 7.69 -16.02 66.18
CA GLU A 46 6.73 -17.10 66.28
C GLU A 46 5.27 -16.60 66.23
N GLY A 47 4.41 -17.37 65.56
CA GLY A 47 2.97 -17.14 65.55
C GLY A 47 2.35 -17.69 64.27
N GLU A 48 1.76 -18.88 64.35
CA GLU A 48 0.87 -19.44 63.33
C GLU A 48 -0.11 -18.37 62.85
N LYS A 49 0.09 -17.88 61.62
CA LYS A 49 -0.94 -17.19 60.87
C LYS A 49 -1.03 -17.88 59.53
N THR A 50 -2.02 -18.77 59.45
CA THR A 50 -2.57 -19.27 58.20
C THR A 50 -2.68 -18.11 57.23
N LEU A 51 -1.87 -18.13 56.16
CA LEU A 51 -1.98 -17.19 55.06
C LEU A 51 -3.30 -17.50 54.35
N GLU A 52 -4.37 -16.81 54.76
CA GLU A 52 -5.59 -16.78 53.96
C GLU A 52 -5.25 -16.15 52.61
N ARG A 53 -5.60 -16.87 51.52
CA ARG A 53 -5.50 -16.36 50.16
C ARG A 53 -6.40 -15.13 50.07
N THR A 54 -5.81 -13.95 50.02
CA THR A 54 -6.51 -12.76 49.58
C THR A 54 -6.80 -12.91 48.09
N ASP A 55 -8.04 -13.28 47.75
CA ASP A 55 -8.57 -13.14 46.39
C ASP A 55 -8.64 -11.65 46.05
N SER A 56 -7.51 -11.08 45.62
CA SER A 56 -7.43 -9.68 45.20
C SER A 56 -6.24 -9.50 44.26
N GLN A 57 -6.32 -10.15 43.11
CA GLN A 57 -5.81 -9.59 41.87
C GLN A 57 -6.82 -9.97 40.79
N GLU A 58 -7.96 -9.28 40.82
CA GLU A 58 -8.79 -9.12 39.64
C GLU A 58 -7.87 -8.58 38.55
N THR A 59 -7.54 -9.43 37.57
CA THR A 59 -6.95 -8.96 36.32
C THR A 59 -7.85 -7.83 35.83
N PRO A 60 -7.32 -6.62 35.52
CA PRO A 60 -8.16 -5.63 34.84
C PRO A 60 -8.75 -6.35 33.64
N PRO A 61 -10.08 -6.31 33.44
CA PRO A 61 -10.67 -6.96 32.29
C PRO A 61 -10.10 -6.22 31.09
N THR A 62 -9.05 -6.76 30.47
CA THR A 62 -8.83 -6.53 29.05
C THR A 62 -10.14 -6.98 28.44
N PRO A 63 -10.97 -6.06 27.90
CA PRO A 63 -12.22 -6.49 27.29
C PRO A 63 -11.84 -7.56 26.28
N LEU A 64 -12.36 -8.77 26.51
CA LEU A 64 -12.00 -9.98 25.75
C LEU A 64 -12.33 -9.82 24.26
N PHE A 65 -13.13 -8.81 23.95
CA PHE A 65 -13.48 -8.35 22.62
C PHE A 65 -13.31 -6.84 22.62
N ASP A 66 -12.43 -6.33 21.76
CA ASP A 66 -12.54 -4.95 21.31
C ASP A 66 -13.98 -4.77 20.81
N GLU A 67 -14.66 -3.68 21.22
CA GLU A 67 -15.99 -3.41 20.69
C GLU A 67 -15.91 -3.37 19.16
N ASP A 68 -16.90 -3.98 18.49
CA ASP A 68 -16.91 -4.08 17.04
C ASP A 68 -16.98 -2.67 16.41
N VAL A 69 -15.81 -2.15 16.04
CA VAL A 69 -15.64 -0.88 15.32
C VAL A 69 -15.90 -1.03 13.83
N SER A 70 -16.43 -2.17 13.36
CA SER A 70 -16.79 -2.31 11.96
C SER A 70 -17.90 -1.33 11.61
N GLN A 71 -17.62 -0.50 10.62
CA GLN A 71 -18.64 0.31 9.98
C GLN A 71 -19.29 -0.53 8.87
N PRO A 72 -20.62 -0.45 8.70
CA PRO A 72 -21.28 -1.06 7.54
C PRO A 72 -20.57 -0.64 6.27
N LEU A 73 -20.19 -1.60 5.43
CA LEU A 73 -19.60 -1.29 4.14
C LEU A 73 -20.59 -0.48 3.32
N GLU A 74 -20.12 0.62 2.74
CA GLU A 74 -20.92 1.36 1.79
C GLU A 74 -21.38 0.44 0.65
N PRO A 75 -22.64 0.56 0.21
CA PRO A 75 -23.16 -0.24 -0.88
C PRO A 75 -22.28 -0.08 -2.12
N PHE A 76 -21.80 -1.21 -2.64
CA PHE A 76 -21.04 -1.27 -3.88
C PHE A 76 -21.99 -1.57 -5.04
N PRO A 77 -21.90 -0.86 -6.17
CA PRO A 77 -20.95 0.21 -6.47
C PRO A 77 -21.30 1.54 -5.77
N ARG A 78 -20.29 2.22 -5.24
CA ARG A 78 -20.41 3.51 -4.54
C ARG A 78 -21.01 4.64 -5.38
N LEU A 79 -21.17 4.44 -6.69
CA LEU A 79 -21.66 5.46 -7.60
C LEU A 79 -22.51 4.83 -8.71
N HIS A 80 -23.81 5.11 -8.70
CA HIS A 80 -24.65 4.96 -9.89
C HIS A 80 -24.43 6.20 -10.75
N TYR A 81 -23.43 6.16 -11.63
CA TYR A 81 -23.24 7.24 -12.61
C TYR A 81 -24.39 7.22 -13.62
N VAL A 82 -25.22 8.26 -13.62
CA VAL A 82 -26.37 8.43 -14.53
C VAL A 82 -26.10 9.47 -15.62
N GLY A 83 -24.85 9.93 -15.74
CA GLY A 83 -24.50 10.97 -16.71
C GLY A 83 -24.37 10.43 -18.14
N SER A 84 -24.40 11.35 -19.11
CA SER A 84 -24.35 11.00 -20.53
C SER A 84 -22.99 10.50 -21.03
N GLY A 85 -21.94 10.59 -20.23
CA GLY A 85 -20.54 10.39 -20.62
C GLY A 85 -19.73 11.69 -20.67
N TRP A 86 -18.50 11.62 -21.16
CA TRP A 86 -17.53 12.73 -21.18
C TRP A 86 -16.89 12.91 -22.55
N GLU A 87 -16.71 14.17 -22.96
CA GLU A 87 -15.78 14.51 -24.03
C GLU A 87 -14.34 14.46 -23.51
N MET A 88 -13.49 13.66 -24.17
CA MET A 88 -12.10 13.46 -23.76
C MET A 88 -11.14 13.50 -24.95
N GLN A 89 -9.84 13.50 -24.67
CA GLN A 89 -8.78 13.41 -25.66
C GLN A 89 -8.06 12.06 -25.51
N LEU A 90 -8.10 11.23 -26.55
CA LEU A 90 -7.41 9.94 -26.59
C LEU A 90 -6.08 10.08 -27.33
N ARG A 91 -4.99 9.62 -26.71
CA ARG A 91 -3.66 9.62 -27.36
C ARG A 91 -3.47 8.37 -28.20
N GLN A 92 -3.34 8.53 -29.52
CA GLN A 92 -3.15 7.42 -30.44
C GLN A 92 -1.79 7.50 -31.16
N PRO A 93 -1.17 6.37 -31.54
CA PRO A 93 -1.53 4.99 -31.18
C PRO A 93 -1.11 4.60 -29.75
N ASN A 94 -1.85 3.67 -29.13
CA ASN A 94 -1.56 3.16 -27.78
C ASN A 94 -0.15 2.53 -27.74
N LYS A 95 0.12 1.61 -28.67
CA LYS A 95 1.46 1.03 -28.86
C LYS A 95 2.27 1.89 -29.83
N LYS A 96 3.38 2.46 -29.34
CA LYS A 96 4.29 3.25 -30.17
C LYS A 96 4.97 2.33 -31.20
N LYS A 97 4.86 2.67 -32.50
CA LYS A 97 5.75 2.13 -33.55
C LYS A 97 6.95 3.08 -33.69
N ILE A 98 8.12 2.57 -34.09
CA ILE A 98 9.37 3.33 -34.13
C ILE A 98 9.28 4.64 -34.93
N THR A 99 8.46 4.67 -35.99
CA THR A 99 8.32 5.81 -36.91
C THR A 99 7.02 6.63 -36.72
N GLY A 100 6.12 6.20 -35.83
CA GLY A 100 4.79 6.83 -35.69
C GLY A 100 4.74 7.90 -34.60
N GLN A 101 4.41 9.15 -34.96
CA GLN A 101 4.11 10.19 -33.99
C GLN A 101 2.75 9.95 -33.32
N ARG A 102 2.66 10.22 -32.02
CA ARG A 102 1.38 10.18 -31.29
C ARG A 102 0.66 11.51 -31.43
N PHE A 103 -0.65 11.46 -31.61
CA PHE A 103 -1.52 12.63 -31.65
C PHE A 103 -2.69 12.47 -30.66
N TRP A 104 -3.30 13.59 -30.29
CA TRP A 104 -4.52 13.63 -29.50
C TRP A 104 -5.72 13.62 -30.44
N LYS A 105 -6.68 12.77 -30.15
CA LYS A 105 -7.94 12.67 -30.88
C LYS A 105 -9.09 12.94 -29.93
N LYS A 106 -9.98 13.88 -30.28
CA LYS A 106 -11.22 14.11 -29.55
C LYS A 106 -12.10 12.86 -29.68
N VAL A 107 -12.62 12.39 -28.55
CA VAL A 107 -13.51 11.22 -28.45
C VAL A 107 -14.61 11.49 -27.42
N PHE A 108 -15.67 10.68 -27.47
CA PHE A 108 -16.68 10.65 -26.43
C PHE A 108 -16.61 9.31 -25.69
N ILE A 109 -16.66 9.34 -24.35
CA ILE A 109 -16.52 8.14 -23.52
C ILE A 109 -17.77 7.96 -22.65
N LYS A 110 -18.32 6.75 -22.62
CA LYS A 110 -19.44 6.36 -21.75
C LYS A 110 -19.00 5.21 -20.85
N LEU A 111 -19.41 5.26 -19.59
CA LEU A 111 -19.35 4.11 -18.68
C LEU A 111 -20.75 3.51 -18.61
N VAL A 112 -20.89 2.26 -19.06
CA VAL A 112 -22.18 1.54 -19.09
C VAL A 112 -22.05 0.22 -18.36
N TYR A 113 -23.18 -0.35 -17.95
CA TYR A 113 -23.24 -1.72 -17.44
C TYR A 113 -23.82 -2.63 -18.53
N GLN A 114 -23.06 -3.65 -18.93
CA GLN A 114 -23.53 -4.74 -19.79
C GLN A 114 -23.74 -5.97 -18.90
N GLY A 115 -24.99 -6.21 -18.49
CA GLY A 115 -25.28 -7.12 -17.38
C GLY A 115 -24.68 -6.58 -16.08
N GLU A 116 -23.85 -7.38 -15.42
CA GLU A 116 -23.15 -6.97 -14.19
C GLU A 116 -21.76 -6.35 -14.46
N ASN A 117 -21.30 -6.36 -15.71
CA ASN A 117 -19.96 -5.90 -16.05
C ASN A 117 -19.96 -4.42 -16.41
N PRO A 118 -19.19 -3.57 -15.71
CA PRO A 118 -18.95 -2.21 -16.16
C PRO A 118 -18.05 -2.22 -17.42
N VAL A 119 -18.47 -1.51 -18.47
CA VAL A 119 -17.78 -1.41 -19.75
C VAL A 119 -17.56 0.06 -20.09
N LEU A 120 -16.31 0.41 -20.40
CA LEU A 120 -15.96 1.72 -20.92
C LEU A 120 -16.07 1.70 -22.45
N GLN A 121 -17.05 2.42 -22.99
CA GLN A 121 -17.28 2.54 -24.42
C GLN A 121 -16.70 3.86 -24.95
N LEU A 122 -15.98 3.81 -26.06
CA LEU A 122 -15.36 4.96 -26.71
C LEU A 122 -15.96 5.15 -28.11
N PHE A 123 -16.38 6.37 -28.39
CA PHE A 123 -17.04 6.80 -29.63
C PHE A 123 -16.22 7.91 -30.30
N ASN A 124 -16.31 8.04 -31.62
CA ASN A 124 -15.63 9.15 -32.30
C ASN A 124 -16.37 10.46 -31.97
N ASN A 125 -17.70 10.40 -31.96
CA ASN A 125 -18.58 11.51 -31.58
C ASN A 125 -19.65 11.03 -30.59
N LYS A 126 -20.29 11.99 -29.89
CA LYS A 126 -21.33 11.71 -28.90
C LYS A 126 -22.57 10.99 -29.47
N ASP A 127 -22.92 11.33 -30.71
CA ASP A 127 -24.14 10.89 -31.39
C ASP A 127 -23.91 9.63 -32.26
N ASP A 128 -22.69 9.09 -32.25
CA ASP A 128 -22.40 7.83 -32.93
C ASP A 128 -23.22 6.70 -32.30
N LYS A 129 -23.79 5.83 -33.14
CA LYS A 129 -24.58 4.68 -32.68
C LYS A 129 -23.71 3.62 -32.03
N ASP A 130 -22.58 3.31 -32.66
CA ASP A 130 -21.70 2.22 -32.28
C ASP A 130 -20.36 2.74 -31.75
N PRO A 131 -19.85 2.21 -30.63
CA PRO A 131 -18.52 2.56 -30.15
C PRO A 131 -17.45 1.99 -31.09
N PHE A 132 -16.38 2.75 -31.34
CA PHE A 132 -15.25 2.23 -32.11
C PHE A 132 -14.34 1.32 -31.26
N GLN A 133 -14.46 1.41 -29.94
CA GLN A 133 -13.72 0.58 -28.99
C GLN A 133 -14.53 0.41 -27.70
N GLU A 134 -14.59 -0.82 -27.21
CA GLU A 134 -15.13 -1.14 -25.89
C GLU A 134 -14.05 -1.75 -25.01
N LEU A 135 -14.13 -1.49 -23.71
CA LEU A 135 -13.21 -2.00 -22.72
C LEU A 135 -13.97 -2.47 -21.48
N PRO A 136 -14.27 -3.77 -21.38
CA PRO A 136 -14.82 -4.36 -20.17
C PRO A 136 -13.85 -4.15 -19.00
N LEU A 137 -14.28 -3.45 -17.96
CA LEU A 137 -13.45 -3.15 -16.81
C LEU A 137 -13.39 -4.36 -15.90
N GLN A 138 -12.20 -4.92 -15.79
CA GLN A 138 -11.87 -6.01 -14.89
C GLN A 138 -11.23 -5.47 -13.59
N PRO A 139 -11.29 -6.21 -12.47
CA PRO A 139 -10.62 -5.83 -11.22
C PRO A 139 -9.10 -5.60 -11.36
N CYS A 140 -8.49 -6.18 -12.39
CA CYS A 140 -7.07 -6.05 -12.72
C CYS A 140 -6.69 -4.70 -13.36
N TYR A 141 -7.65 -3.83 -13.64
CA TYR A 141 -7.35 -2.48 -14.13
C TYR A 141 -7.09 -1.53 -12.97
N SER A 142 -6.05 -0.70 -13.12
CA SER A 142 -5.74 0.40 -12.22
C SER A 142 -5.84 1.72 -12.97
N VAL A 143 -6.41 2.73 -12.32
CA VAL A 143 -6.44 4.11 -12.80
C VAL A 143 -5.23 4.82 -12.20
N SER A 144 -4.43 5.48 -13.04
CA SER A 144 -3.31 6.29 -12.57
C SER A 144 -3.76 7.57 -11.89
N ASP A 145 -2.85 8.17 -11.12
CA ASP A 145 -2.97 9.58 -10.74
C ASP A 145 -3.06 10.49 -11.97
N ILE A 146 -3.55 11.70 -11.75
CA ILE A 146 -3.65 12.74 -12.77
C ILE A 146 -2.24 13.23 -13.11
N GLY A 147 -1.87 13.13 -14.39
CA GLY A 147 -0.60 13.63 -14.92
C GLY A 147 -0.77 14.65 -16.03
N ALA A 148 0.15 15.59 -16.16
CA ALA A 148 0.17 16.58 -17.24
C ALA A 148 0.99 16.09 -18.46
N GLN A 149 0.45 16.24 -19.67
CA GLN A 149 1.13 15.92 -20.93
C GLN A 149 1.06 17.10 -21.91
N GLN A 150 1.97 17.15 -22.89
CA GLN A 150 1.91 18.14 -23.97
C GLN A 150 0.69 17.89 -24.85
N TYR A 151 -0.14 18.92 -25.08
CA TYR A 151 -1.29 18.84 -25.96
C TYR A 151 -0.95 19.33 -27.37
N ASP A 152 -0.50 20.58 -27.49
CA ASP A 152 -0.05 21.23 -28.74
C ASP A 152 1.25 22.01 -28.47
N ASN A 153 1.61 23.06 -29.23
CA ASN A 153 2.84 23.82 -28.96
C ASN A 153 2.78 24.71 -27.70
N PHE A 154 1.58 25.06 -27.24
CA PHE A 154 1.37 26.09 -26.21
C PHE A 154 0.63 25.58 -24.98
N GLY A 155 -0.03 24.42 -25.08
CA GLY A 155 -0.93 23.86 -24.09
C GLY A 155 -0.46 22.55 -23.47
N LYS A 156 -0.89 22.35 -22.22
CA LYS A 156 -0.84 21.06 -21.53
C LYS A 156 -2.24 20.50 -21.41
N ILE A 157 -2.32 19.18 -21.23
CA ILE A 157 -3.55 18.46 -20.92
C ILE A 157 -3.35 17.58 -19.70
N PHE A 158 -4.35 17.53 -18.83
CA PHE A 158 -4.39 16.58 -17.71
C PHE A 158 -4.92 15.23 -18.19
N THR A 159 -4.28 14.17 -17.72
CA THR A 159 -4.48 12.83 -18.24
C THR A 159 -4.54 11.83 -17.10
N VAL A 160 -5.40 10.84 -17.27
CA VAL A 160 -5.39 9.61 -16.49
C VAL A 160 -5.07 8.45 -17.43
N LYS A 161 -4.51 7.37 -16.90
CA LYS A 161 -4.26 6.13 -17.64
C LYS A 161 -5.02 5.01 -16.98
N LEU A 162 -5.67 4.20 -17.80
CA LEU A 162 -6.25 2.95 -17.36
C LEU A 162 -5.29 1.83 -17.77
N GLN A 163 -4.68 1.17 -16.80
CA GLN A 163 -3.63 0.19 -17.01
C GLN A 163 -4.08 -1.19 -16.54
N PHE A 164 -3.99 -2.17 -17.43
CA PHE A 164 -4.17 -3.57 -17.05
C PHE A 164 -2.92 -4.06 -16.31
N ILE A 165 -3.09 -4.48 -15.07
CA ILE A 165 -2.05 -5.05 -14.22
C ILE A 165 -2.26 -6.56 -14.19
N PHE A 166 -1.21 -7.31 -14.49
CA PHE A 166 -1.19 -8.76 -14.28
C PHE A 166 0.07 -9.14 -13.52
N TYR A 167 -0.08 -10.06 -12.58
CA TYR A 167 1.04 -10.63 -11.83
C TYR A 167 1.43 -11.96 -12.47
N LYS A 168 2.74 -12.21 -12.60
CA LYS A 168 3.28 -13.53 -12.99
C LYS A 168 4.20 -13.99 -11.89
N GLU A 169 3.90 -15.13 -11.30
CA GLU A 169 4.81 -15.81 -10.39
C GLU A 169 6.03 -16.29 -11.18
N ARG A 170 7.22 -16.08 -10.61
CA ARG A 170 8.46 -16.66 -11.14
C ARG A 170 8.84 -17.84 -10.25
N PRO A 171 9.05 -19.05 -10.80
CA PRO A 171 9.56 -20.17 -10.02
C PRO A 171 10.90 -19.80 -9.37
N GLY A 172 11.02 -19.98 -8.05
CA GLY A 172 12.29 -19.77 -7.35
C GLY A 172 13.28 -20.88 -7.69
N VAL A 173 14.38 -20.55 -8.35
CA VAL A 173 15.49 -21.49 -8.57
C VAL A 173 16.38 -21.44 -7.32
N ARG A 174 16.43 -22.54 -6.56
CA ARG A 174 17.46 -22.72 -5.51
C ARG A 174 18.74 -23.22 -6.19
N PRO A 175 19.90 -22.56 -6.00
CA PRO A 175 21.18 -23.18 -6.34
C PRO A 175 21.34 -24.45 -5.51
N GLY A 176 21.51 -25.60 -6.18
CA GLY A 176 21.78 -26.89 -5.54
C GLY A 176 23.22 -27.02 -5.06
#